data_AF-A0A0B1RW63-F1
#
_entry.id   AF-A0A0B1RW63-F1
#
_cell.length_a   1.000
_cell.length_b   1.000
_cell.length_c   1.000
_cell.angle_alpha   90.00
_cell.angle_beta   90.00
_cell.angle_gamma   90.00
#
_symmetry.space_group_name_H-M   'P 1'
#
loop_
_entity.id
_entity.type
_entity.pdbx_description
1 polymer ?
#
loop_
_entity_poly.entity_id
_entity_poly.type
_entity_poly.pdbx_seq_one_letter_code
_entity_poly.pdbx_strand_id
1 'polypeptide(L)'
;MTIDKDALTTLITLCEGDLRRSITYLQSLACRPNVTSDFISKMTGQVDEEVKQLLTTCHSRESDRIVDAVESICRAGYASRLLIDQIYEQLLDDDSLKDIQR
;
A
#
# COMPACT_ATOMS: atom_id res chain seq x y z
N MET A 1 -24.24 -8.91 2.78
CA MET A 1 -22.81 -8.59 2.66
C MET A 1 -22.03 -9.79 3.16
N THR A 2 -21.33 -10.46 2.26
CA THR A 2 -20.42 -11.55 2.59
C THR A 2 -19.01 -10.98 2.52
N ILE A 3 -18.32 -10.94 3.65
CA ILE A 3 -16.92 -10.52 3.74
C ILE A 3 -16.10 -11.73 4.16
N ASP A 4 -15.04 -11.98 3.41
CA ASP A 4 -14.11 -13.04 3.76
C ASP A 4 -13.24 -12.64 4.97
N LYS A 5 -12.72 -13.62 5.71
CA LYS A 5 -11.89 -13.36 6.89
C LYS A 5 -10.59 -12.63 6.53
N ASP A 6 -10.02 -12.95 5.37
CA ASP A 6 -8.81 -12.28 4.88
C ASP A 6 -9.12 -10.82 4.53
N ALA A 7 -10.24 -10.56 3.86
CA ALA A 7 -10.72 -9.21 3.58
C ALA A 7 -10.95 -8.39 4.87
N LEU A 8 -11.54 -9.00 5.90
CA LEU A 8 -11.72 -8.36 7.21
C LEU A 8 -10.37 -8.04 7.88
N THR A 9 -9.42 -8.96 7.80
CA THR A 9 -8.08 -8.79 8.37
C THR A 9 -7.33 -7.65 7.67
N THR A 10 -7.34 -7.62 6.33
CA THR A 10 -6.78 -6.54 5.53
C THR A 10 -7.39 -5.18 5.89
N LEU A 11 -8.71 -5.12 6.10
CA LEU A 11 -9.38 -3.88 6.52
C LEU A 11 -8.90 -3.38 7.89
N ILE A 12 -8.72 -4.28 8.84
CA ILE A 12 -8.28 -3.96 10.21
C ILE A 12 -6.83 -3.49 10.20
N THR A 13 -5.95 -4.22 9.51
CA THR A 13 -4.53 -3.86 9.37
C THR A 13 -4.39 -2.49 8.73
N LEU A 14 -5.17 -2.21 7.68
CA LEU A 14 -5.16 -0.90 7.01
C LEU A 14 -5.64 0.25 7.91
N CYS A 15 -6.54 -0.03 8.83
CA CYS A 15 -6.99 0.98 9.79
C CYS A 15 -6.02 1.14 10.96
N GLU A 16 -4.89 0.43 10.99
CA GLU A 16 -3.91 0.44 12.09
C GLU A 16 -4.56 0.14 13.45
N GLY A 17 -5.64 -0.66 13.45
CA GLY A 17 -6.42 -0.95 14.65
C GLY A 17 -7.36 0.18 15.12
N ASP A 18 -7.51 1.27 14.36
CA ASP A 18 -8.54 2.29 14.62
C ASP A 18 -9.93 1.73 14.32
N LEU A 19 -10.64 1.34 15.38
CA LEU A 19 -11.97 0.77 15.31
C LEU A 19 -13.00 1.72 14.65
N ARG A 20 -12.91 3.03 14.89
CA ARG A 20 -13.85 4.01 14.31
C ARG A 20 -13.66 4.06 12.80
N ARG A 21 -12.41 4.09 12.34
CA ARG A 21 -12.05 4.09 10.93
C ARG A 21 -12.48 2.78 10.25
N SER A 22 -12.21 1.63 10.88
CA SER A 22 -12.65 0.32 10.37
C SER A 22 -14.15 0.22 10.19
N ILE A 23 -14.94 0.66 11.18
CA ILE A 23 -16.40 0.65 11.09
C ILE A 23 -16.90 1.59 10.01
N THR A 24 -16.31 2.77 9.86
CA THR A 24 -16.69 3.74 8.82
C THR A 24 -16.47 3.16 7.41
N TYR A 25 -15.34 2.51 7.17
CA TYR A 25 -15.11 1.81 5.90
C TYR A 25 -16.07 0.65 5.72
N LEU A 26 -16.30 -0.17 6.75
CA LEU A 26 -17.23 -1.30 6.68
C LEU A 26 -18.66 -0.84 6.33
N GLN A 27 -19.13 0.25 6.91
CA GLN A 27 -20.42 0.86 6.59
C GLN A 27 -20.47 1.36 5.14
N SER A 28 -19.38 1.95 4.65
CA SER A 28 -19.26 2.38 3.24
C SER A 28 -19.32 1.18 2.27
N LEU A 29 -18.93 0.00 2.72
CA LEU A 29 -18.94 -1.25 1.95
C LEU A 29 -20.28 -2.02 2.05
N ALA A 30 -21.15 -1.66 3.00
CA ALA A 30 -22.39 -2.40 3.30
C ALA A 30 -23.38 -2.46 2.12
N CYS A 31 -23.30 -1.51 1.19
CA CYS A 31 -24.10 -1.51 -0.04
C CYS A 31 -23.69 -2.59 -1.05
N ARG A 32 -22.57 -3.29 -0.83
CA ARG A 32 -22.06 -4.34 -1.73
C ARG A 32 -22.38 -5.75 -1.22
N PRO A 33 -22.76 -6.67 -2.13
CA PRO A 33 -23.08 -8.04 -1.76
C PRO A 33 -21.84 -8.85 -1.37
N ASN A 34 -20.72 -8.67 -2.07
CA ASN A 34 -19.47 -9.41 -1.87
C ASN A 34 -18.28 -8.44 -1.77
N VAL A 35 -17.48 -8.58 -0.71
CA VAL A 35 -16.29 -7.77 -0.46
C VAL A 35 -15.06 -8.69 -0.39
N THR A 36 -14.12 -8.50 -1.32
CA THR A 36 -12.85 -9.24 -1.40
C THR A 36 -11.68 -8.40 -0.91
N SER A 37 -10.57 -9.04 -0.53
CA SER A 37 -9.36 -8.31 -0.11
C SER A 37 -8.82 -7.40 -1.22
N ASP A 38 -8.81 -7.88 -2.47
CA ASP A 38 -8.41 -7.07 -3.64
C ASP A 38 -9.25 -5.80 -3.78
N PHE A 39 -10.56 -5.88 -3.52
CA PHE A 39 -11.42 -4.72 -3.55
C PHE A 39 -11.07 -3.71 -2.46
N ILE A 40 -10.77 -4.20 -1.25
CA ILE A 40 -10.36 -3.34 -0.12
C ILE A 40 -9.04 -2.66 -0.47
N SER A 41 -8.02 -3.40 -0.90
CA SER A 41 -6.71 -2.85 -1.29
C SER A 41 -6.82 -1.79 -2.39
N LYS A 42 -7.68 -2.00 -3.40
CA LYS A 42 -7.93 -1.02 -4.46
C LYS A 42 -8.66 0.22 -3.95
N MET A 43 -9.69 0.05 -3.12
CA MET A 43 -10.46 1.17 -2.57
C MET A 43 -9.61 2.04 -1.65
N THR A 44 -8.62 1.45 -0.99
CA THR A 44 -7.75 2.15 -0.05
C THR A 44 -6.49 2.72 -0.70
N GLY A 45 -6.25 2.41 -1.99
CA GLY A 45 -5.10 2.89 -2.74
C GLY A 45 -3.78 2.28 -2.28
N GLN A 46 -3.76 0.99 -1.91
CA GLN A 46 -2.54 0.27 -1.58
C GLN A 46 -1.69 0.10 -2.85
N VAL A 47 -0.42 0.54 -2.83
CA VAL A 47 0.45 0.69 -4.03
C VAL A 47 1.69 -0.23 -3.99
N ASP A 48 1.53 -1.47 -3.51
CA ASP A 48 2.69 -2.33 -3.23
C ASP A 48 3.59 -2.61 -4.45
N GLU A 49 3.01 -2.82 -5.62
CA GLU A 49 3.79 -3.17 -6.82
C GLU A 49 4.54 -1.98 -7.43
N GLU A 50 3.94 -0.78 -7.44
CA GLU A 50 4.63 0.40 -7.98
C GLU A 50 5.75 0.86 -7.04
N VAL A 51 5.56 0.70 -5.72
CA VAL A 51 6.61 0.96 -4.73
C VAL A 51 7.78 -0.03 -4.88
N LYS A 52 7.51 -1.33 -5.08
CA LYS A 52 8.56 -2.32 -5.38
C LYS A 52 9.32 -1.97 -6.66
N GLN A 53 8.59 -1.58 -7.70
CA GLN A 53 9.19 -1.18 -8.97
C GLN A 53 10.06 0.06 -8.80
N LEU A 54 9.61 1.06 -8.02
CA LEU A 54 10.38 2.24 -7.70
C LEU A 54 11.68 1.86 -6.97
N LEU A 55 11.61 1.05 -5.92
CA LEU A 55 12.78 0.58 -5.17
C LEU A 55 13.76 -0.19 -6.07
N THR A 56 13.24 -1.08 -6.91
CA THR A 56 14.07 -1.82 -7.90
C THR A 56 14.74 -0.87 -8.89
N THR A 57 14.03 0.16 -9.35
CA THR A 57 14.57 1.19 -10.26
C THR A 57 15.63 2.03 -9.57
N CYS A 58 15.47 2.34 -8.27
CA CYS A 58 16.47 3.04 -7.46
C CYS A 58 17.79 2.26 -7.32
N HIS A 59 17.77 0.92 -7.40
CA HIS A 59 19.00 0.13 -7.47
C HIS A 59 19.73 0.27 -8.82
N SER A 60 19.02 0.64 -9.89
CA SER A 60 19.65 1.01 -11.15
C SER A 60 20.21 2.42 -11.02
N ARG A 61 21.49 2.64 -11.35
CA ARG A 61 22.14 3.97 -11.31
C ARG A 61 21.61 4.95 -12.38
N GLU A 62 20.44 4.69 -12.95
CA GLU A 62 19.83 5.47 -14.03
C GLU A 62 18.82 6.47 -13.46
N SER A 63 19.27 7.70 -13.22
CA SER A 63 18.45 8.77 -12.61
C SER A 63 17.17 9.09 -13.39
N ASP A 64 17.21 9.05 -14.72
CA ASP A 64 16.06 9.35 -15.57
C ASP A 64 14.91 8.36 -15.34
N ARG A 65 15.23 7.08 -15.17
CA ARG A 65 14.21 6.04 -14.89
C ARG A 65 13.55 6.22 -13.53
N ILE A 66 14.28 6.72 -12.54
CA ILE A 66 13.74 6.99 -11.21
C ILE A 66 12.74 8.15 -11.30
N VAL A 67 13.07 9.21 -12.04
CA VAL A 67 12.17 10.35 -12.27
C VAL A 67 10.90 9.88 -12.98
N ASP A 68 11.02 9.10 -14.05
CA ASP A 68 9.88 8.56 -14.78
C ASP A 68 8.96 7.69 -13.90
N ALA A 69 9.54 6.87 -13.02
CA ALA A 69 8.80 6.03 -12.08
C ALA A 69 8.03 6.87 -11.05
N VAL A 70 8.68 7.88 -10.46
CA VAL A 70 8.03 8.82 -9.52
C VAL A 70 6.91 9.59 -10.20
N GLU A 71 7.14 10.10 -11.41
CA GLU A 71 6.09 10.79 -12.15
C GLU A 71 4.91 9.87 -12.49
N SER A 72 5.16 8.60 -12.81
CA SER A 72 4.11 7.62 -13.06
C SER A 72 3.21 7.45 -11.83
N ILE A 73 3.80 7.31 -10.66
CA ILE A 73 3.08 7.18 -9.38
C ILE A 73 2.27 8.47 -9.09
N CYS A 74 2.86 9.64 -9.32
CA CYS A 74 2.17 10.92 -9.17
C CYS A 74 0.97 11.04 -10.14
N ARG A 75 1.12 10.60 -11.40
CA ARG A 75 0.04 10.60 -12.40
C ARG A 75 -1.11 9.66 -12.05
N ALA A 76 -0.82 8.56 -11.35
CA ALA A 76 -1.84 7.62 -10.89
C ALA A 76 -2.67 8.16 -9.70
N GLY A 77 -2.25 9.27 -9.09
CA GLY A 77 -3.05 10.02 -8.11
C GLY A 77 -3.04 9.44 -6.69
N TYR A 78 -2.04 8.62 -6.37
CA TYR A 78 -1.89 8.08 -5.02
C TYR A 78 -1.53 9.17 -4.01
N ALA A 79 -2.04 9.03 -2.78
CA ALA A 79 -1.72 9.96 -1.71
C ALA A 79 -0.25 9.82 -1.30
N SER A 80 0.49 10.94 -1.27
CA SER A 80 1.92 10.96 -0.93
C SER A 80 2.23 10.33 0.43
N ARG A 81 1.31 10.46 1.40
CA ARG A 81 1.43 9.85 2.72
C ARG A 81 1.49 8.32 2.63
N LEU A 82 0.57 7.71 1.88
CA LEU A 82 0.51 6.25 1.71
C LEU A 82 1.79 5.73 1.04
N LEU A 83 2.30 6.44 0.04
CA LEU A 83 3.54 6.07 -0.63
C LEU A 83 4.74 6.07 0.32
N ILE A 84 4.87 7.08 1.18
CA ILE A 84 5.95 7.15 2.16
C ILE A 84 5.85 6.01 3.17
N ASP A 85 4.64 5.77 3.70
CA ASP A 85 4.42 4.70 4.68
C ASP A 85 4.75 3.33 4.07
N GLN A 86 4.35 3.07 2.82
CA GLN A 86 4.67 1.82 2.12
C GLN A 86 6.14 1.65 1.76
N ILE A 87 6.82 2.72 1.33
CA ILE A 87 8.26 2.71 1.10
C ILE A 87 8.97 2.37 2.42
N TYR A 88 8.55 2.97 3.53
CA TYR A 88 9.14 2.73 4.84
C TYR A 88 9.00 1.27 5.28
N GLU A 89 7.81 0.68 5.18
CA GLU A 89 7.58 -0.74 5.50
C GLU A 89 8.45 -1.66 4.63
N GLN A 90 8.52 -1.42 3.30
CA GLN A 90 9.35 -2.24 2.43
C GLN A 90 10.85 -2.10 2.72
N LEU A 91 11.33 -0.92 3.12
CA LEU A 91 12.71 -0.72 3.53
C LEU A 91 13.03 -1.39 4.88
N LEU A 92 12.06 -1.47 5.79
CA LEU A 92 12.21 -2.21 7.06
C LEU A 92 12.31 -3.73 6.83
N ASP A 93 11.57 -4.24 5.84
CA ASP A 93 11.58 -5.66 5.47
C ASP A 93 12.81 -6.05 4.63
N ASP A 94 13.49 -5.10 4.00
CA ASP A 94 14.67 -5.35 3.17
C ASP A 94 15.90 -5.73 4.02
N ASP A 95 16.17 -7.03 4.10
CA ASP A 95 17.32 -7.59 4.81
C ASP A 95 18.67 -7.11 4.25
N SER A 96 18.75 -6.65 2.99
CA SER A 96 20.00 -6.15 2.40
C SER A 96 20.45 -4.82 3.00
N LEU A 97 19.51 -4.05 3.57
CA LEU A 97 19.78 -2.78 4.24
C LEU A 97 20.07 -2.94 5.73
N LYS A 98 19.76 -4.10 6.32
CA LYS A 98 19.98 -4.40 7.75
C LYS A 98 21.46 -4.56 8.12
N ASP A 99 22.35 -4.63 7.13
CA ASP A 99 23.80 -4.89 7.32
C ASP A 99 24.65 -3.62 7.60
N ILE A 100 24.03 -2.47 7.89
CA ILE A 100 24.75 -1.22 8.22
C ILE A 100 25.05 -1.09 9.73
N GLN A 101 24.55 -1.99 10.58
CA GLN A 101 24.97 -2.09 11.98
C GLN A 101 26.16 -3.05 12.14
N ARG A 102 27.36 -2.63 11.72
CA ARG A 102 28.61 -3.23 12.20
C ARG A 102 29.75 -2.23 12.33
#